data_AF-A0A518JSX6-F1
#
_entry.id   AF-A0A518JSX6-F1
#
_cell.length_a   1.000
_cell.length_b   1.000
_cell.length_c   1.000
_cell.angle_alpha   90.00
_cell.angle_beta   90.00
_cell.angle_gamma   90.00
#
_symmetry.space_group_name_H-M   'P 1'
#
loop_
_entity.id
_entity.type
_entity.pdbx_description
1 polymer ?
#
loop_
_entity_poly.entity_id
_entity_poly.type
_entity_poly.pdbx_seq_one_letter_code
_entity_poly.pdbx_strand_id
1 'polypeptide(L)' 'MKSFLDTTPPNYRVLFIVFSICTVLGTASLIVSELFMPANPGGDRGRFAMYRYVGAATFCWLSLSLWSWHKMQRPRMEK' A
#
# COMPACT_ATOMS: atom_id res chain seq x y z
N MET A 1 -23.69 4.07 21.10
CA MET A 1 -22.83 3.38 20.11
C MET A 1 -21.41 3.35 20.67
N LYS A 2 -21.01 2.23 21.29
CA LYS A 2 -19.61 2.08 21.72
C LYS A 2 -18.80 1.89 20.44
N SER A 3 -18.01 2.89 20.13
CA SER A 3 -17.32 2.99 18.84
C SER A 3 -16.54 1.70 18.61
N PHE A 4 -16.70 1.09 17.44
CA PHE A 4 -15.84 0.01 16.94
C PHE A 4 -14.35 0.36 17.04
N LEU A 5 -14.02 1.62 17.32
CA LEU A 5 -12.70 2.13 17.57
C LEU A 5 -12.06 1.69 18.91
N ASP A 6 -12.79 1.13 19.86
CA ASP A 6 -12.26 0.87 21.22
C ASP A 6 -11.70 -0.57 21.39
N THR A 7 -12.04 -1.50 20.51
CA THR A 7 -11.68 -2.93 20.66
C THR A 7 -10.46 -3.35 19.84
N THR A 8 -9.99 -2.49 18.95
CA THR A 8 -8.87 -2.76 18.04
C THR A 8 -7.55 -2.20 18.58
N PRO A 9 -6.48 -3.00 18.67
CA PRO A 9 -5.17 -2.49 19.07
C PRO A 9 -4.73 -1.33 18.17
N PRO A 10 -4.25 -0.20 18.73
CA PRO A 10 -3.90 1.00 17.97
C PRO A 10 -2.86 0.74 16.88
N ASN A 11 -2.01 -0.28 17.08
CA ASN A 11 -0.96 -0.69 16.15
C ASN A 11 -1.50 -1.02 14.75
N TYR A 12 -2.66 -1.69 14.64
CA TYR A 12 -3.23 -2.04 13.34
C TYR A 12 -3.73 -0.81 12.56
N ARG A 13 -4.22 0.21 13.25
CA ARG A 13 -4.61 1.47 12.60
C ARG A 13 -3.43 2.22 12.04
N VAL A 14 -2.36 2.32 12.82
CA VAL A 14 -1.13 2.99 12.38
C VAL A 14 -0.54 2.27 11.17
N LEU A 15 -0.43 0.93 11.22
CA LEU A 15 0.04 0.14 10.09
C LEU A 15 -0.84 0.35 8.85
N PHE A 16 -2.17 0.34 9.02
CA PHE A 16 -3.09 0.58 7.91
C PHE A 16 -2.88 1.94 7.24
N ILE A 17 -2.79 3.01 8.04
CA ILE A 17 -2.61 4.39 7.55
C ILE A 17 -1.28 4.50 6.81
N VAL A 18 -0.18 4.07 7.44
CA VAL A 18 1.17 4.18 6.86
C VAL A 18 1.26 3.40 5.55
N PHE A 19 0.85 2.14 5.53
CA PHE A 19 0.93 1.33 4.31
C PHE A 19 -0.04 1.78 3.21
N SER A 20 -1.19 2.35 3.57
CA SER A 20 -2.09 2.96 2.60
C SER A 20 -1.44 4.17 1.91
N ILE A 21 -0.80 5.07 2.68
CA ILE A 21 -0.07 6.21 2.13
C ILE A 21 1.09 5.73 1.23
N CYS A 22 1.88 4.75 1.67
CA CYS A 22 2.95 4.19 0.85
C CYS A 22 2.42 3.59 -0.46
N THR A 23 1.28 2.90 -0.42
CA THR A 23 0.63 2.35 -1.62
C THR A 23 0.22 3.45 -2.59
N VAL A 24 -0.38 4.53 -2.11
CA VAL A 24 -0.78 5.69 -2.93
C VAL A 24 0.44 6.37 -3.54
N LEU A 25 1.51 6.57 -2.78
CA LEU A 25 2.76 7.16 -3.28
C LEU A 25 3.46 6.25 -4.31
N GLY A 26 3.45 4.95 -4.07
CA GLY A 26 4.02 3.96 -4.98
C GLY A 26 3.27 3.92 -6.31
N THR A 27 1.93 3.88 -6.27
CA THR A 27 1.09 3.95 -7.48
C THR A 27 1.27 5.26 -8.24
N ALA A 28 1.30 6.41 -7.55
CA ALA A 28 1.55 7.70 -8.18
C ALA A 28 2.92 7.73 -8.88
N SER A 29 3.95 7.15 -8.26
CA SER A 29 5.29 7.05 -8.84
C SER A 29 5.31 6.21 -10.13
N LEU A 30 4.56 5.10 -10.18
CA LEU A 30 4.41 4.29 -11.39
C LEU A 30 3.68 5.07 -12.50
N ILE A 31 2.60 5.79 -12.17
CA ILE A 31 1.88 6.63 -13.13
C ILE A 31 2.78 7.72 -13.71
N VAL A 32 3.57 8.39 -12.86
CA VAL A 32 4.55 9.40 -13.31
C VAL A 32 5.59 8.76 -14.22
N SER A 33 6.07 7.55 -13.91
CA SER A 33 7.04 6.86 -14.77
C SER A 33 6.48 6.56 -16.16
N GLU A 34 5.19 6.22 -16.27
CA GLU A 34 4.53 6.03 -17.56
C GLU A 34 4.38 7.34 -18.35
N LEU A 35 3.89 8.38 -17.68
CA LEU A 35 3.59 9.66 -18.34
C LEU A 35 4.84 10.41 -18.79
N PHE A 36 5.92 10.37 -17.99
CA PHE A 36 7.08 11.24 -18.19
C PHE A 36 8.32 10.54 -18.76
N MET A 37 8.43 9.21 -18.70
CA MET A 37 9.57 8.55 -19.34
C MET A 37 9.42 8.56 -20.87
N PRO A 38 10.51 8.84 -21.60
CA PRO A 38 10.47 8.84 -23.06
C PRO A 38 10.34 7.41 -23.62
N ALA A 39 9.62 7.26 -24.74
CA ALA A 39 9.51 6.00 -25.46
C ALA A 39 10.78 5.72 -26.29
N ASN A 40 11.89 5.45 -25.59
CA ASN A 40 13.16 5.05 -26.17
C ASN A 40 13.79 3.94 -25.32
N PRO A 41 14.82 3.23 -25.82
CA PRO A 41 15.40 2.09 -25.11
C PRO A 41 15.91 2.40 -23.69
N GLY A 42 16.30 3.64 -23.40
CA GLY A 42 16.68 4.08 -22.06
C GLY A 42 15.48 4.29 -21.15
N GLY A 43 14.44 4.95 -21.65
CA GLY A 43 13.17 5.16 -20.94
C GLY A 43 12.44 3.85 -20.67
N ASP A 44 12.42 2.91 -21.61
CA ASP A 44 11.78 1.60 -21.42
C ASP A 44 12.50 0.76 -20.35
N ARG A 45 13.84 0.81 -20.31
CA ARG A 45 14.62 0.19 -19.21
C ARG A 45 14.31 0.84 -17.87
N GLY A 46 14.17 2.17 -17.84
CA GLY A 46 13.77 2.93 -16.66
C GLY A 46 12.38 2.55 -16.16
N ARG A 47 11.40 2.47 -17.05
CA ARG A 47 10.03 2.04 -16.74
C ARG A 47 10.03 0.63 -16.17
N PHE A 48 10.74 -0.29 -16.82
CA PHE A 48 10.81 -1.67 -16.37
C PHE A 48 11.46 -1.80 -14.98
N ALA A 49 12.50 -1.02 -14.69
CA ALA A 49 13.09 -0.95 -13.35
C ALA A 49 12.08 -0.42 -12.32
N MET A 50 11.36 0.67 -12.64
CA MET A 50 10.32 1.22 -11.77
C MET A 50 9.23 0.19 -11.46
N TYR A 51 8.70 -0.51 -12.46
CA TYR A 51 7.71 -1.57 -12.25
C TYR A 51 8.22 -2.70 -11.37
N ARG A 52 9.47 -3.12 -11.53
CA ARG A 52 10.03 -4.20 -10.72
C ARG A 52 10.18 -3.84 -9.26
N TYR A 53 10.73 -2.67 -8.96
CA TYR A 53 11.02 -2.29 -7.58
C TYR A 53 9.84 -1.59 -6.93
N VAL A 54 9.36 -0.50 -7.53
CA VAL A 54 8.27 0.30 -6.99
C VAL A 54 6.95 -0.45 -7.10
N GLY A 55 6.72 -1.18 -8.20
CA GLY A 55 5.53 -2.02 -8.36
C GLY A 55 5.45 -3.12 -7.30
N ALA A 56 6.51 -3.90 -7.11
CA ALA A 56 6.55 -4.94 -6.08
C ALA A 56 6.37 -4.37 -4.66
N ALA A 57 7.03 -3.24 -4.35
CA ALA A 57 6.88 -2.56 -3.06
C ALA A 57 5.43 -2.08 -2.85
N THR A 58 4.81 -1.51 -3.88
CA THR A 58 3.41 -1.05 -3.86
C THR A 58 2.44 -2.19 -3.58
N PHE A 59 2.61 -3.34 -4.23
CA PHE A 59 1.79 -4.53 -3.97
C PHE A 59 1.99 -5.07 -2.55
N CYS A 60 3.23 -5.05 -2.04
CA CYS A 60 3.52 -5.44 -0.66
C CYS A 60 2.82 -4.51 0.35
N TRP A 61 2.94 -3.19 0.17
CA TRP A 61 2.27 -2.20 1.02
C TRP A 61 0.75 -2.34 0.96
N LEU A 62 0.17 -2.55 -0.23
CA LEU A 62 -1.27 -2.76 -0.38
C LEU A 62 -1.73 -4.01 0.39
N SER A 63 -0.97 -5.10 0.28
CA SER A 63 -1.28 -6.36 0.96
C SER A 63 -1.24 -6.20 2.49
N LEU A 64 -0.27 -5.46 3.02
CA LEU A 64 -0.16 -5.17 4.45
C LEU A 64 -1.29 -4.24 4.93
N SER A 65 -1.66 -3.26 4.12
CA SER A 65 -2.81 -2.38 4.41
C SER A 65 -4.10 -3.21 4.49
N LEU A 66 -4.39 -4.02 3.48
CA LEU A 66 -5.57 -4.89 3.47
C LEU A 66 -5.58 -5.91 4.61
N TRP A 67 -4.43 -6.50 4.93
CA TRP A 67 -4.31 -7.42 6.06
C TRP A 67 -4.60 -6.74 7.39
N SER A 68 -4.05 -5.54 7.59
CA SER A 68 -4.30 -4.75 8.80
C SER A 68 -5.77 -4.37 8.91
N TRP A 69 -6.39 -3.93 7.81
CA TRP A 69 -7.82 -3.67 7.74
C TRP A 69 -8.68 -4.88 8.12
N HIS A 70 -8.39 -6.04 7.55
CA HIS A 70 -9.09 -7.28 7.86
C HIS A 70 -8.91 -7.68 9.33
N LYS A 71 -7.73 -7.47 9.94
CA LYS A 71 -7.53 -7.66 11.39
C LYS A 71 -8.34 -6.69 12.23
N MET A 72 -8.53 -5.45 11.76
CA MET A 72 -9.38 -4.48 12.45
C MET A 72 -10.86 -4.84 12.44
N GLN A 73 -11.32 -5.53 11.39
CA GLN A 73 -12.71 -5.96 11.24
C GLN A 73 -13.07 -7.24 12.00
N ARG A 74 -12.09 -8.01 12.49
CA ARG A 74 -12.37 -9.21 13.29
C ARG A 74 -12.67 -8.81 14.74
N PRO A 75 -13.93 -8.87 15.21
CA PRO A 75 -14.19 -8.76 16.64
C PRO A 75 -13.41 -9.86 17.35
N ARG A 76 -12.79 -9.49 18.48
CA ARG A 76 -12.10 -10.42 19.36
C ARG A 76 -13.17 -11.39 19.89
N MET A 77 -13.36 -12.54 19.22
CA MET A 77 -14.11 -13.66 19.78
C MET A 77 -13.24 -14.16 20.93
N GLU A 78 -13.46 -13.60 22.12
CA GLU A 78 -12.92 -14.09 23.39
C GLU A 78 -13.22 -15.59 23.50
N LYS A 79 -12.15 -16.36 23.74
CA LYS A 79 -12.22 -17.67 24.36
C LYS A 79 -11.98 -17.48 25.85
#